data_AF-A0A960FN76-F1
#
_entry.id   AF-A0A960FN76-F1
#
_cell.length_a   1.000
_cell.length_b   1.000
_cell.length_c   1.000
_cell.angle_alpha   90.00
_cell.angle_beta   90.00
_cell.angle_gamma   90.00
#
_symmetry.space_group_name_H-M   'P 1'
#
loop_
_entity.id
_entity.type
_entity.pdbx_description
1 polymer ?
#
loop_
_entity_poly.entity_id
_entity_poly.type
_entity_poly.pdbx_seq_one_letter_code
_entity_poly.pdbx_strand_id
1 'polypeptide(L)'
;LASLPEEQRAEFQQALAELSPEERQQYLERLVEMADTQQRVVESPVEVMVGNHAVGLFELAALHLQQQPPNLPEAKVAIDAMTGMLGAVAGRLGEHEADLKTMLSQIQLAFVQVNGGGEPATDGPDGPAGDDA
;
A
#
# COMPACT_ATOMS: atom_id res chain seq x y z
N LEU A 1 13.87 7.48 25.98
CA LEU A 1 14.10 7.08 27.40
C LEU A 1 13.77 8.20 28.38
N ALA A 2 14.28 9.43 28.19
CA ALA A 2 14.00 10.54 29.12
C ALA A 2 12.52 11.00 29.17
N SER A 3 11.75 10.71 28.12
CA SER A 3 10.30 11.00 28.03
C SER A 3 9.39 9.91 28.61
N LEU A 4 9.95 8.78 29.07
CA LEU A 4 9.15 7.68 29.65
C LEU A 4 8.86 7.93 31.14
N PRO A 5 7.69 7.52 31.65
CA PRO A 5 7.41 7.48 33.09
C PRO A 5 8.50 6.75 33.89
N GLU A 6 8.71 7.13 35.15
CA GLU A 6 9.77 6.54 36.00
C GLU A 6 9.63 5.03 36.17
N GLU A 7 8.41 4.54 36.38
CA GLU A 7 8.13 3.10 36.50
C GLU A 7 8.54 2.32 35.25
N GLN A 8 8.19 2.81 34.06
CA GLN A 8 8.56 2.17 32.79
C GLN A 8 10.07 2.22 32.53
N ARG A 9 10.76 3.27 33.00
CA ARG A 9 12.23 3.33 32.94
C ARG A 9 12.88 2.30 33.85
N ALA A 10 12.34 2.11 35.06
CA ALA A 10 12.84 1.11 36.00
C ALA A 10 12.61 -0.32 35.47
N GLU A 11 11.43 -0.61 34.95
CA GLU A 11 11.10 -1.89 34.31
C GLU A 11 12.02 -2.19 33.12
N PHE A 12 12.24 -1.19 32.26
CA PHE A 12 13.15 -1.32 31.12
C PHE A 12 14.60 -1.56 31.55
N GLN A 13 15.08 -0.86 32.59
CA GLN A 13 16.42 -1.08 33.14
C GLN A 13 16.57 -2.47 33.75
N GLN A 14 15.54 -2.96 34.43
CA GLN A 14 15.50 -4.31 34.99
C GLN A 14 15.51 -5.36 33.88
N ALA A 15 14.67 -5.22 32.85
CA ALA A 15 14.64 -6.12 31.71
C ALA A 15 16.00 -6.19 30.98
N LEU A 16 16.68 -5.04 30.82
CA LEU A 16 18.04 -5.00 30.27
C LEU A 16 19.08 -5.69 31.17
N ALA A 17 18.92 -5.62 32.49
CA ALA A 17 19.82 -6.24 33.46
C ALA A 17 19.72 -7.77 33.45
N GLU A 18 18.54 -8.31 33.13
CA GLU A 18 18.28 -9.75 32.99
C GLU A 18 18.88 -10.37 31.71
N LEU A 19 19.18 -9.54 30.70
CA LEU A 19 19.86 -9.99 29.47
C LEU A 19 21.37 -10.25 29.72
N SER A 20 21.91 -11.23 29.00
CA SER A 20 23.37 -11.41 28.91
C SER A 20 24.05 -10.18 28.27
N PRO A 21 25.37 -9.99 28.47
CA PRO A 21 26.09 -8.86 27.89
C PRO A 21 25.94 -8.76 26.36
N GLU A 22 26.00 -9.89 25.66
CA GLU A 22 25.87 -9.97 24.21
C GLU A 22 24.44 -9.64 23.74
N GLU A 23 23.42 -10.20 24.41
CA GLU A 23 22.00 -9.92 24.08
C GLU A 23 21.64 -8.45 24.35
N ARG A 24 22.17 -7.89 25.44
CA ARG A 24 22.01 -6.47 25.77
C ARG A 24 22.62 -5.59 24.70
N GLN A 25 23.84 -5.90 24.25
CA GLN A 25 24.51 -5.13 23.21
C GLN A 25 23.71 -5.14 21.90
N GLN A 26 23.28 -6.33 21.44
CA GLN A 26 22.45 -6.45 20.24
C GLN A 26 21.12 -5.71 20.36
N TYR A 27 20.51 -5.73 21.55
CA TYR A 27 19.27 -5.00 21.79
C TYR A 27 19.47 -3.48 21.71
N LEU A 28 20.54 -2.97 22.31
CA LEU A 28 20.88 -1.54 22.25
C LEU A 28 21.22 -1.09 20.83
N GLU A 29 21.96 -1.90 20.07
CA GLU A 29 22.26 -1.63 18.66
C GLU A 29 20.98 -1.50 17.82
N ARG A 30 20.04 -2.45 17.97
CA ARG A 30 18.73 -2.38 17.31
C ARG A 30 17.95 -1.14 17.68
N LEU A 31 17.99 -0.72 18.95
CA LEU A 31 17.32 0.52 19.37
C LEU A 31 17.93 1.76 18.72
N VAL A 32 19.25 1.81 18.59
CA VAL A 32 19.95 2.89 17.89
C VAL A 32 19.55 2.90 16.41
N GLU A 33 19.59 1.75 15.73
CA GLU A 33 19.18 1.64 14.31
C GLU A 33 17.73 2.09 14.08
N MET A 34 16.82 1.70 14.97
CA MET A 34 15.42 2.12 14.89
C MET A 34 15.26 3.63 15.08
N ALA A 35 16.02 4.23 16.01
CA ALA A 35 15.99 5.67 16.25
C ALA A 35 16.54 6.45 15.05
N ASP A 36 17.67 6.00 14.50
CA ASP A 36 18.28 6.59 13.29
C ASP A 36 17.32 6.52 12.09
N THR A 37 16.65 5.37 11.93
CA THR A 37 15.64 5.18 10.88
C THR A 37 14.47 6.15 11.06
N GLN A 38 13.94 6.29 12.29
CA GLN A 38 12.85 7.22 12.59
C GLN A 38 13.26 8.67 12.31
N GLN A 39 14.48 9.06 12.68
CA GLN A 39 14.98 10.40 12.42
C GLN A 39 15.06 10.69 10.91
N ARG A 40 15.62 9.76 10.13
CA ARG A 40 15.68 9.88 8.66
C ARG A 40 14.30 10.00 8.03
N VAL A 41 13.30 9.29 8.55
CA VAL A 41 11.91 9.38 8.08
C VAL A 41 11.34 10.77 8.32
N VAL A 42 11.58 11.37 9.49
CA VAL A 42 11.08 12.72 9.83
C VAL A 42 11.82 13.82 9.04
N GLU A 43 13.09 13.60 8.71
CA GLU A 43 13.88 14.51 7.90
C GLU A 43 13.51 14.47 6.40
N SER A 44 12.89 13.38 5.94
CA SER A 44 12.45 13.23 4.56
C SER A 44 11.25 14.13 4.26
N PRO A 45 11.22 14.84 3.11
CA PRO A 45 10.06 15.64 2.74
C PRO A 45 8.78 14.80 2.72
N VAL A 46 7.73 15.30 3.37
CA VAL A 46 6.49 14.54 3.60
C VAL A 46 5.80 14.18 2.28
N GLU A 47 5.90 15.05 1.27
CA GLU A 47 5.38 14.85 -0.07
C GLU A 47 6.02 13.65 -0.78
N VAL A 48 7.32 13.41 -0.56
CA VAL A 48 8.04 12.26 -1.12
C VAL A 48 7.58 10.97 -0.44
N MET A 49 7.45 10.98 0.89
CA MET A 49 6.98 9.83 1.66
C MET A 49 5.55 9.44 1.30
N VAL A 50 4.64 10.42 1.23
CA VAL A 50 3.25 10.20 0.80
C VAL A 50 3.18 9.73 -0.65
N GLY A 51 4.00 10.30 -1.54
CA GLY A 51 4.13 9.82 -2.92
C GLY A 51 4.55 8.34 -2.99
N ASN A 52 5.54 7.95 -2.20
CA ASN A 52 5.96 6.56 -2.10
C ASN A 52 4.85 5.63 -1.59
N HIS A 53 4.03 6.07 -0.63
CA HIS A 53 2.86 5.30 -0.18
C HIS A 53 1.80 5.16 -1.28
N ALA A 54 1.59 6.18 -2.10
CA ALA A 54 0.68 6.11 -3.25
C ALA A 54 1.17 5.10 -4.31
N VAL A 55 2.49 5.05 -4.57
CA VAL A 55 3.10 4.02 -5.42
C VAL A 55 2.87 2.61 -4.84
N GLY A 56 3.04 2.43 -3.53
CA GLY A 56 2.78 1.15 -2.88
C GLY A 56 1.32 0.68 -3.02
N LEU A 57 0.35 1.60 -2.95
CA LEU A 57 -1.07 1.27 -3.20
C LEU A 57 -1.33 0.88 -4.66
N PHE A 58 -0.67 1.56 -5.61
CA PHE A 58 -0.71 1.18 -7.02
C PHE A 58 -0.16 -0.24 -7.25
N GLU A 59 1.01 -0.55 -6.69
CA GLU A 59 1.64 -1.87 -6.81
C GLU A 59 0.76 -2.96 -6.19
N LEU A 60 0.18 -2.69 -5.03
CA LEU A 60 -0.74 -3.61 -4.35
C LEU A 60 -1.97 -3.92 -5.23
N ALA A 61 -2.59 -2.90 -5.80
CA ALA A 61 -3.70 -3.08 -6.74
C ALA A 61 -3.26 -3.92 -7.97
N ALA A 62 -2.10 -3.60 -8.55
CA ALA A 62 -1.57 -4.31 -9.70
C ALA A 62 -1.31 -5.80 -9.40
N LEU A 63 -0.73 -6.12 -8.25
CA LEU A 63 -0.49 -7.50 -7.82
C LEU A 63 -1.78 -8.31 -7.69
N HIS A 64 -2.85 -7.72 -7.15
CA HIS A 64 -4.16 -8.37 -7.06
C HIS A 64 -4.82 -8.56 -8.43
N LEU A 65 -4.67 -7.61 -9.35
CA LEU A 65 -5.16 -7.74 -10.73
C LEU A 65 -4.41 -8.81 -11.54
N GLN A 66 -3.14 -9.04 -11.26
CA GLN A 66 -2.30 -10.02 -11.97
C GLN A 66 -2.53 -11.48 -11.51
N GLN A 67 -3.31 -11.71 -10.46
CA GLN A 67 -3.63 -13.05 -9.99
C GLN A 67 -4.45 -13.84 -11.03
N GLN A 68 -4.45 -15.17 -10.91
CA GLN A 68 -5.23 -16.07 -11.76
C GLN A 68 -6.09 -17.00 -10.88
N PRO A 69 -7.41 -16.74 -10.72
CA PRO A 69 -8.17 -15.61 -11.28
C PRO A 69 -7.82 -14.26 -10.62
N PRO A 70 -8.05 -13.12 -11.29
CA PRO A 70 -7.83 -11.79 -10.69
C PRO A 70 -8.66 -11.58 -9.42
N ASN A 71 -8.06 -10.99 -8.39
CA ASN A 71 -8.75 -10.66 -7.15
C ASN A 71 -9.27 -9.21 -7.22
N LEU A 72 -10.42 -9.04 -7.87
CA LEU A 72 -11.04 -7.73 -8.06
C LEU A 72 -11.45 -7.04 -6.74
N PRO A 73 -12.06 -7.73 -5.75
CA PRO A 73 -12.39 -7.09 -4.47
C PRO A 73 -11.19 -6.46 -3.77
N GLU A 74 -10.07 -7.18 -3.67
CA GLU A 74 -8.86 -6.66 -3.00
C GLU A 74 -8.16 -5.58 -3.84
N ALA A 75 -8.08 -5.75 -5.17
CA ALA A 75 -7.57 -4.70 -6.06
C ALA A 75 -8.36 -3.39 -5.92
N LYS A 76 -9.69 -3.49 -5.78
CA LYS A 76 -10.57 -2.33 -5.60
C LYS A 76 -10.27 -1.58 -4.29
N VAL A 77 -10.02 -2.28 -3.18
CA VAL A 77 -9.68 -1.65 -1.90
C VAL A 77 -8.43 -0.78 -2.05
N ALA A 78 -7.38 -1.28 -2.70
CA ALA A 78 -6.15 -0.53 -2.93
C ALA A 78 -6.36 0.69 -3.85
N ILE A 79 -7.14 0.55 -4.91
CA ILE A 79 -7.49 1.66 -5.83
C ILE A 79 -8.31 2.73 -5.11
N ASP A 80 -9.31 2.35 -4.32
CA ASP A 80 -10.15 3.28 -3.58
C ASP A 80 -9.33 4.03 -2.51
N ALA A 81 -8.40 3.34 -1.83
CA ALA A 81 -7.46 3.95 -0.89
C ALA A 81 -6.55 4.97 -1.57
N MET A 82 -5.96 4.63 -2.73
CA MET A 82 -5.12 5.55 -3.50
C MET A 82 -5.92 6.77 -3.98
N THR A 83 -7.15 6.54 -4.45
CA THR A 83 -8.08 7.60 -4.89
C THR A 83 -8.39 8.56 -3.75
N GLY A 84 -8.77 8.04 -2.57
CA GLY A 84 -9.08 8.85 -1.40
C GLY A 84 -7.87 9.64 -0.90
N MET A 85 -6.71 8.99 -0.83
CA MET A 85 -5.45 9.62 -0.41
C MET A 85 -5.08 10.77 -1.33
N LEU A 86 -4.97 10.54 -2.64
CA LEU A 86 -4.59 11.58 -3.61
C LEU A 86 -5.62 12.70 -3.70
N GLY A 87 -6.91 12.40 -3.51
CA GLY A 87 -7.96 13.41 -3.40
C GLY A 87 -7.77 14.32 -2.18
N ALA A 88 -7.44 13.75 -1.02
CA ALA A 88 -7.29 14.48 0.24
C ALA A 88 -6.04 15.38 0.29
N VAL A 89 -4.99 15.04 -0.46
CA VAL A 89 -3.71 15.79 -0.47
C VAL A 89 -3.45 16.53 -1.79
N ALA A 90 -4.47 16.73 -2.62
CA ALA A 90 -4.35 17.45 -3.89
C ALA A 90 -3.73 18.85 -3.70
N GLY A 91 -2.78 19.20 -4.57
CA GLY A 91 -2.00 20.44 -4.52
C GLY A 91 -0.85 20.44 -3.51
N ARG A 92 -0.60 19.34 -2.79
CA ARG A 92 0.40 19.25 -1.71
C ARG A 92 1.52 18.24 -1.98
N LEU A 93 1.54 17.61 -3.15
CA LEU A 93 2.52 16.56 -3.49
C LEU A 93 3.67 17.03 -4.38
N GLY A 94 3.80 18.35 -4.58
CA GLY A 94 4.89 18.94 -5.35
C GLY A 94 4.91 18.44 -6.81
N GLU A 95 6.10 18.18 -7.32
CA GLU A 95 6.32 17.76 -8.72
C GLU A 95 5.77 16.36 -9.04
N HIS A 96 5.59 15.49 -8.03
CA HIS A 96 5.14 14.10 -8.24
C HIS A 96 3.64 13.97 -8.47
N GLU A 97 2.85 15.02 -8.20
CA GLU A 97 1.39 14.92 -8.19
C GLU A 97 0.79 14.50 -9.54
N ALA A 98 1.32 15.05 -10.64
CA ALA A 98 0.83 14.76 -11.99
C ALA A 98 1.08 13.29 -12.37
N ASP A 99 2.25 12.77 -12.03
CA ASP A 99 2.63 11.38 -12.32
C ASP A 99 1.79 10.41 -11.48
N LEU A 100 1.59 10.70 -10.19
CA LEU A 100 0.76 9.88 -9.30
C LEU A 100 -0.71 9.83 -9.77
N LYS A 101 -1.27 10.94 -10.25
CA LYS A 101 -2.61 10.99 -10.86
C LYS A 101 -2.69 10.17 -12.15
N THR A 102 -1.64 10.21 -12.95
CA THR A 102 -1.50 9.40 -14.15
C THR A 102 -1.49 7.90 -13.81
N MET A 103 -0.70 7.50 -12.80
CA MET A 103 -0.64 6.12 -12.32
C MET A 103 -2.00 5.64 -11.80
N LEU A 104 -2.70 6.46 -11.00
CA LEU A 104 -4.05 6.14 -10.53
C LEU A 104 -5.01 5.89 -11.71
N SER A 105 -4.97 6.75 -12.73
CA SER A 105 -5.82 6.63 -13.91
C SER A 105 -5.52 5.33 -14.68
N GLN A 106 -4.25 4.96 -14.80
CA GLN A 106 -3.84 3.72 -15.46
C GLN A 106 -4.34 2.48 -14.72
N ILE A 107 -4.20 2.43 -13.39
CA ILE A 107 -4.65 1.26 -12.63
C ILE A 107 -6.18 1.14 -12.58
N GLN A 108 -6.90 2.26 -12.54
CA GLN A 108 -8.36 2.27 -12.67
C GLN A 108 -8.83 1.73 -14.02
N LEU A 109 -8.15 2.11 -15.11
CA LEU A 109 -8.44 1.58 -16.45
C LEU A 109 -8.17 0.07 -16.53
N ALA A 110 -7.03 -0.38 -15.99
CA ALA A 110 -6.70 -1.81 -15.93
C ALA A 110 -7.76 -2.61 -15.15
N PHE A 111 -8.23 -2.10 -14.01
CA PHE A 111 -9.31 -2.71 -13.24
C PHE A 111 -10.58 -2.89 -14.06
N VAL A 112 -11.02 -1.85 -14.77
CA VAL A 112 -12.24 -1.92 -15.62
C VAL A 112 -12.07 -2.91 -16.75
N GLN A 113 -10.91 -2.95 -17.41
CA GLN A 113 -10.62 -3.91 -18.49
C GLN A 113 -10.68 -5.35 -17.99
N VAL A 114 -10.11 -5.65 -16.82
CA VAL A 114 -10.14 -6.99 -16.23
C VAL A 114 -11.55 -7.36 -15.76
N ASN A 115 -12.27 -6.42 -15.13
CA ASN A 115 -13.63 -6.64 -14.67
C ASN A 115 -14.63 -6.83 -15.82
N GLY A 116 -14.45 -6.10 -16.93
CA GLY A 116 -15.29 -6.21 -18.13
C GLY A 116 -14.90 -7.34 -19.08
N GLY A 117 -13.71 -7.93 -18.91
CA GLY A 117 -13.20 -9.04 -19.73
C GLY A 117 -13.60 -10.43 -19.23
N GLY A 118 -14.28 -10.53 -18.09
CA GLY A 118 -14.90 -11.76 -17.60
C GLY A 118 -16.21 -12.02 -18.34
N GLU A 119 -16.15 -12.88 -19.37
CA GLU A 119 -17.24 -13.35 -20.25
C GLU A 119 -17.63 -12.43 -21.44
N PRO A 120 -17.24 -12.77 -22.69
CA PRO A 120 -18.15 -12.56 -23.79
C PRO A 120 -19.34 -13.50 -23.56
N ALA A 121 -20.56 -12.96 -23.52
CA ALA A 121 -21.76 -13.75 -23.69
C ALA A 121 -21.55 -14.62 -24.93
N THR A 122 -21.49 -15.94 -24.75
CA THR A 122 -21.61 -16.88 -25.85
C THR A 122 -23.04 -16.75 -26.35
N ASP A 123 -23.26 -15.75 -27.19
CA ASP A 123 -24.42 -15.64 -28.05
C ASP A 123 -24.26 -16.78 -29.06
N GLY A 124 -24.70 -17.98 -28.65
CA GLY A 124 -24.85 -19.10 -29.55
C GLY A 124 -25.77 -18.64 -30.68
N PRO A 125 -25.46 -18.96 -31.95
CA PRO A 125 -26.25 -18.46 -33.04
C PRO A 125 -27.70 -18.92 -32.88
N ASP A 126 -28.60 -17.96 -32.79
CA ASP A 126 -30.03 -18.12 -33.03
C ASP A 126 -30.19 -18.96 -34.30
N GLY A 127 -30.49 -20.25 -34.12
CA GLY A 127 -30.88 -21.10 -35.23
C GLY A 127 -32.19 -20.55 -35.78
N PRO A 128 -32.31 -20.32 -37.10
CA PRO A 128 -33.53 -19.75 -37.63
C PRO A 128 -34.68 -20.74 -37.40
N ALA A 129 -35.66 -20.32 -36.60
CA ALA A 129 -37.01 -20.83 -36.68
C ALA A 129 -37.57 -20.42 -38.05
N GLY A 130 -37.50 -21.34 -39.00
CA GLY A 130 -38.18 -21.29 -40.29
C GLY A 130 -39.07 -22.51 -40.40
N ASP A 131 -40.30 -22.34 -39.94
CA ASP A 131 -41.44 -23.22 -40.20
C ASP A 131 -41.94 -23.05 -41.65
N ASP A 132 -42.75 -24.00 -42.12
CA ASP A 132 -43.63 -23.97 -43.30
C ASP A 132 -43.07 -24.36 -44.69
N ALA A 133 -43.23 -25.64 -45.06
CA ALA A 133 -44.13 -26.15 -46.12
C ALA A 133 -43.95 -27.66 -46.40
#